data_AF-A0AAP9E0Q3-F1
#
_entry.id   AF-A0AAP9E0Q3-F1
#
_cell.length_a   1.000
_cell.length_b   1.000
_cell.length_c   1.000
_cell.angle_alpha   90.00
_cell.angle_beta   90.00
_cell.angle_gamma   90.00
#
_symmetry.space_group_name_H-M   'P 1'
#
loop_
_entity.id
_entity.type
_entity.pdbx_description
1 polymer ?
#
loop_
_entity_poly.entity_id
_entity_poly.type
_entity_poly.pdbx_seq_one_letter_code
_entity_poly.pdbx_strand_id
1 'polypeptide(L)' 'MKKFEEGGQDALKDGRGRKKAPEELTEADRQKLEMKKMEYEIERLRAENAFLKKLREFQRRRS' A
#
# COMPACT_ATOMS: atom_id res chain seq x y z
N MET A 1 -6.70 5.93 -36.47
CA MET A 1 -5.26 6.00 -36.78
C MET A 1 -4.51 7.09 -36.00
N LYS A 2 -5.15 8.21 -35.65
CA LYS A 2 -4.52 9.36 -34.96
C LYS A 2 -3.60 9.03 -33.75
N LYS A 3 -3.99 8.08 -32.89
CA LYS A 3 -3.19 7.69 -31.70
C LYS A 3 -1.83 7.05 -32.03
N PHE A 4 -1.74 6.31 -33.14
CA PHE A 4 -0.50 5.65 -33.55
C PHE A 4 0.50 6.65 -34.14
N GLU A 5 0.01 7.65 -34.87
CA GLU A 5 0.86 8.69 -35.45
C GLU A 5 1.46 9.62 -34.38
N GLU A 6 0.75 9.86 -33.27
CA GLU A 6 1.20 10.73 -32.18
C GLU A 6 2.16 10.06 -31.19
N GLY A 7 2.07 8.74 -30.98
CA GLY A 7 2.84 8.05 -29.92
C GLY A 7 3.22 6.61 -30.22
N GLY A 8 3.17 6.20 -31.48
CA GLY A 8 3.57 4.87 -31.92
C GLY A 8 2.79 3.73 -31.25
N GLN A 9 3.45 2.59 -31.10
CA GLN A 9 2.85 1.38 -30.54
C GLN A 9 2.47 1.52 -29.05
N ASP A 10 3.20 2.34 -28.29
CA ASP A 10 2.95 2.57 -26.87
C ASP A 10 1.63 3.33 -26.61
N ALA A 11 1.23 4.22 -27.52
CA ALA A 11 -0.04 4.95 -27.43
C ALA A 11 -1.28 4.08 -27.72
N LEU A 12 -1.10 2.88 -28.27
CA LEU A 12 -2.17 1.89 -28.43
C LEU A 12 -2.35 1.01 -27.18
N LYS A 13 -1.42 1.07 -26.22
CA LYS A 13 -1.45 0.21 -25.05
C LYS A 13 -2.58 0.64 -24.11
N ASP A 14 -3.41 -0.32 -23.71
CA ASP A 14 -4.46 -0.08 -22.73
C ASP A 14 -3.83 0.26 -21.36
N GLY A 15 -4.11 1.46 -20.85
CA GLY A 15 -3.54 1.99 -19.61
C GLY A 15 -4.30 1.58 -18.34
N ARG A 16 -5.39 0.80 -18.46
CA ARG A 16 -6.18 0.38 -17.29
C ARG A 16 -5.37 -0.52 -16.35
N GLY A 17 -5.46 -0.25 -15.05
CA GLY A 17 -4.75 -1.02 -14.02
C GLY A 17 -3.25 -0.74 -13.92
N ARG A 18 -2.68 0.17 -14.73
CA ARG A 18 -1.28 0.57 -14.61
C ARG A 18 -1.04 1.29 -13.28
N LYS A 19 -0.03 0.87 -12.52
CA LYS A 19 0.49 1.70 -11.41
C LYS A 19 1.13 2.95 -12.02
N LYS A 20 0.70 4.13 -11.57
CA LYS A 20 1.38 5.40 -11.92
C LYS A 20 2.85 5.31 -11.50
N ALA A 21 3.74 5.80 -12.34
CA ALA A 21 5.14 5.90 -11.97
C ALA A 21 5.29 6.93 -10.82
N PRO A 22 6.29 6.80 -9.94
CA PRO A 22 6.49 7.73 -8.82
C PRO A 22 6.56 9.21 -9.22
N GLU A 23 7.03 9.47 -10.43
CA GLU A 23 7.18 10.78 -11.07
C GLU A 23 5.83 11.37 -11.52
N GLU A 24 4.83 10.52 -11.77
CA GLU A 24 3.47 10.91 -12.19
C GLU A 24 2.49 10.99 -11.01
N LEU A 25 2.92 10.61 -9.81
CA LEU A 25 2.12 10.70 -8.60
C LEU A 25 1.99 12.17 -8.19
N THR A 26 0.75 12.62 -8.03
CA THR A 26 0.47 13.90 -7.37
C THR A 26 0.88 13.84 -5.89
N GLU A 27 1.06 14.99 -5.25
CA GLU A 27 1.35 15.04 -3.80
C GLU A 27 0.27 14.33 -2.98
N ALA A 28 -0.99 14.50 -3.36
CA ALA A 28 -2.13 13.81 -2.73
C ALA A 28 -2.05 12.28 -2.92
N ASP A 29 -1.65 11.80 -4.10
CA ASP A 29 -1.46 10.37 -4.34
C ASP A 29 -0.33 9.81 -3.44
N ARG A 30 0.77 10.55 -3.28
CA ARG A 30 1.87 10.17 -2.38
C ARG A 30 1.43 10.12 -0.93
N GLN A 31 0.72 11.13 -0.46
CA GLN A 31 0.18 11.16 0.91
C GLN A 31 -0.76 9.98 1.16
N LYS A 32 -1.63 9.64 0.20
CA LYS A 32 -2.53 8.49 0.32
C LYS A 32 -1.78 7.16 0.40
N LEU A 33 -0.68 7.01 -0.34
CA LEU A 33 0.18 5.82 -0.24
C LEU A 33 0.86 5.72 1.13
N GLU A 34 1.40 6.83 1.65
CA GLU A 34 2.02 6.87 2.97
C GLU A 34 1.01 6.59 4.09
N MET A 35 -0.20 7.16 4.02
CA MET A 35 -1.29 6.82 4.95
C MET A 35 -1.57 5.32 4.95
N LYS A 36 -1.69 4.70 3.78
CA LYS A 36 -1.94 3.26 3.67
C LYS A 36 -0.82 2.41 4.27
N LYS A 37 0.45 2.82 4.10
CA LYS A 37 1.59 2.16 4.74
C LYS A 37 1.50 2.26 6.27
N MET A 38 1.24 3.46 6.78
CA MET A 38 1.10 3.70 8.22
C MET A 38 -0.06 2.91 8.82
N GLU A 39 -1.22 2.85 8.15
CA GLU A 39 -2.37 2.05 8.59
C GLU A 39 -2.01 0.57 8.73
N TYR A 40 -1.30 0.01 7.75
CA TYR A 40 -0.83 -1.38 7.80
C TYR A 40 0.15 -1.62 8.95
N GLU A 41 1.09 -0.71 9.19
CA GLU A 41 2.03 -0.82 10.30
C GLU A 41 1.33 -0.75 11.66
N ILE A 42 0.35 0.15 11.81
CA ILE A 42 -0.48 0.26 13.01
C ILE A 42 -1.23 -1.06 13.26
N GLU A 43 -1.85 -1.63 12.23
CA GLU A 43 -2.57 -2.90 12.34
C GLU A 43 -1.64 -4.05 12.76
N ARG A 44 -0.47 -4.15 12.11
CA ARG A 44 0.56 -5.14 12.45
C ARG A 44 1.00 -5.01 13.92
N LEU A 45 1.33 -3.80 14.35
CA LEU A 45 1.77 -3.54 15.73
C LEU A 45 0.66 -3.80 16.75
N ARG A 46 -0.62 -3.56 16.40
CA ARG A 46 -1.76 -3.91 17.26
C ARG A 46 -1.87 -5.42 17.44
N ALA A 47 -1.71 -6.19 16.36
CA ALA A 47 -1.72 -7.65 16.42
C ALA A 47 -0.57 -8.20 17.27
N GLU A 48 0.65 -7.69 17.07
CA GLU A 48 1.83 -8.05 17.88
C GLU A 48 1.61 -7.75 19.37
N ASN A 49 1.10 -6.55 19.70
CA ASN A 49 0.80 -6.20 21.09
C ASN A 49 -0.28 -7.09 21.71
N ALA A 50 -1.34 -7.40 20.95
CA ALA A 50 -2.40 -8.29 21.42
C ALA A 50 -1.85 -9.70 21.71
N PHE A 51 -0.99 -10.21 20.84
CA PHE A 51 -0.33 -11.50 21.02
C PHE A 51 0.55 -11.52 22.27
N LEU A 52 1.39 -10.50 22.47
CA LEU A 52 2.24 -10.39 23.66
C LEU A 52 1.42 -10.30 24.96
N LYS A 53 0.33 -9.53 24.96
CA LYS A 53 -0.60 -9.48 26.11
C LYS A 53 -1.18 -10.85 26.43
N LYS A 54 -1.58 -11.61 25.41
CA LYS A 54 -2.12 -12.97 25.60
C LYS A 54 -1.09 -13.93 26.18
N LEU A 55 0.17 -13.85 25.74
CA LEU A 55 1.26 -14.67 26.31
C LEU A 55 1.49 -14.35 27.80
N ARG A 56 1.51 -13.06 28.17
CA ARG A 56 1.65 -12.64 29.56
C ARG A 56 0.51 -13.14 30.44
N GLU A 57 -0.73 -13.14 29.93
CA GLU A 57 -1.90 -13.70 30.64
C GLU A 57 -1.71 -15.19 30.95
N PHE A 58 -1.22 -15.99 29.99
CA PHE A 58 -0.96 -17.41 30.21
C PHE A 58 0.13 -17.66 31.24
N GLN A 59 1.21 -16.85 31.23
CA GLN A 59 2.27 -16.94 32.23
C GLN A 59 1.75 -16.67 33.65
N ARG A 60 0.91 -15.63 33.82
CA ARG A 60 0.31 -15.27 35.12
C ARG A 60 -0.68 -16.30 35.67
N ARG A 61 -1.29 -17.13 34.82
CA ARG A 61 -2.20 -18.21 35.25
C ARG A 61 -1.47 -19.48 35.66
N ARG A 62 -0.21 -19.65 35.26
CA ARG A 62 0.61 -20.82 35.58
C ARG A 62 1.47 -20.63 36.83
N SER A 63 1.63 -19.38 37.28
CA SER A 63 2.29 -18.98 38.53
C SER A 63 1.33 -18.99 39.71
#